data_AF-A0A1V5VAM7-F1
#
_entry.id   AF-A0A1V5VAM7-F1
#
_cell.length_a   1.000
_cell.length_b   1.000
_cell.length_c   1.000
_cell.angle_alpha   90.00
_cell.angle_beta   90.00
_cell.angle_gamma   90.00
#
_symmetry.space_group_name_H-M   'P 1'
#
loop_
_entity.id
_entity.type
_entity.pdbx_description
1 polymer ?
#
loop_
_entity_poly.entity_id
_entity_poly.type
_entity_poly.pdbx_seq_one_letter_code
_entity_poly.pdbx_strand_id
1 'polypeptide(L)'
;MIPQEESRHPKNMLLKVLASFKYAFTGLFHVLLTQRNMRFHFCMAVWVMCFAIVLDLTGFQKAYLFMVITFVFSMEVINTCIEALVDLLSPGFNSSAKIAKDTAAAAVLVVSIGSLMSAGYLMLPPFFESFSSAAWLKSHMRDLIAVAVIVASVLVFWGTQVIRLPMVPLMLAVGGAASFSICLLCRVGNDLISFVAIQFFSILLFHSLGRKHDSVLPPIISHALGAIVYVFVASML
;
A
#
# COMPACT_ATOMS: atom_id res chain seq x y z
N MET A 1 -49.23 -1.33 23.94
CA MET A 1 -48.77 -0.26 23.03
C MET A 1 -47.42 -0.65 22.50
N ILE A 2 -47.31 -0.92 21.20
CA ILE A 2 -46.02 -1.13 20.52
C ILE A 2 -45.45 0.27 20.26
N PRO A 3 -44.24 0.62 20.74
CA PRO A 3 -43.65 1.91 20.42
C PRO A 3 -43.42 2.00 18.91
N GLN A 4 -43.91 3.09 18.33
CA GLN A 4 -43.81 3.42 16.91
C GLN A 4 -42.34 3.45 16.48
N GLU A 5 -42.06 2.75 15.39
CA GLU A 5 -40.76 2.75 14.71
C GLU A 5 -40.53 4.15 14.13
N GLU A 6 -39.84 4.99 14.89
CA GLU A 6 -39.55 6.36 14.50
C GLU A 6 -38.62 6.35 13.27
N SER A 7 -39.11 6.98 12.20
CA SER A 7 -38.56 6.99 10.86
C SER A 7 -37.04 7.24 10.82
N ARG A 8 -36.27 6.25 10.35
CA ARG A 8 -34.83 6.41 10.07
C ARG A 8 -34.65 7.38 8.90
N HIS A 9 -34.37 8.65 9.20
CA HIS A 9 -33.94 9.62 8.20
C HIS A 9 -32.70 9.13 7.42
N PRO A 10 -32.63 9.32 6.09
CA PRO A 10 -31.51 8.87 5.25
C PRO A 10 -30.16 9.50 5.64
N LYS A 11 -30.17 10.68 6.29
CA LYS A 11 -28.97 11.32 6.84
C LYS A 11 -28.22 10.43 7.84
N ASN A 12 -28.93 9.60 8.61
CA ASN A 12 -28.31 8.69 9.58
C ASN A 12 -27.67 7.46 8.92
N MET A 13 -28.13 7.06 7.73
CA MET A 13 -27.55 5.93 6.99
C MET A 13 -26.19 6.30 6.41
N LEU A 14 -26.08 7.46 5.75
CA LEU A 14 -24.79 7.95 5.23
C LEU A 14 -23.78 8.15 6.36
N LEU A 15 -24.19 8.74 7.48
CA LEU A 15 -23.33 8.90 8.67
C LEU A 15 -22.86 7.54 9.22
N LYS A 16 -23.74 6.52 9.25
CA LYS A 16 -23.37 5.15 9.68
C LYS A 16 -22.39 4.47 8.72
N VAL A 17 -22.61 4.60 7.40
CA VAL A 17 -21.72 4.05 6.38
C VAL A 17 -20.34 4.71 6.46
N LEU A 18 -20.29 6.04 6.57
CA LEU A 18 -19.03 6.77 6.75
C LEU A 18 -18.33 6.36 8.05
N ALA A 19 -19.07 6.13 9.13
CA ALA A 19 -18.51 5.62 10.38
C ALA A 19 -17.94 4.20 10.22
N SER A 20 -18.61 3.28 9.51
CA SER A 20 -18.07 1.93 9.26
C SER A 20 -16.79 1.94 8.45
N PHE A 21 -16.69 2.81 7.43
CA PHE A 21 -15.45 3.00 6.69
C PHE A 21 -14.34 3.55 7.60
N LYS A 22 -14.66 4.54 8.44
CA LYS A 22 -13.72 5.07 9.42
C LYS A 22 -13.16 3.97 10.31
N TYR A 23 -14.01 3.11 10.87
CA TYR A 23 -13.56 1.98 11.71
C TYR A 23 -12.68 0.98 10.94
N ALA A 24 -13.06 0.63 9.71
CA ALA A 24 -12.27 -0.27 8.87
C ALA A 24 -10.88 0.31 8.57
N PHE A 25 -10.80 1.60 8.22
CA PHE A 25 -9.52 2.28 8.01
C PHE A 25 -8.70 2.37 9.29
N THR A 26 -9.31 2.67 10.44
CA THR A 26 -8.60 2.65 11.73
C THR A 26 -7.99 1.28 12.01
N GLY A 27 -8.71 0.19 11.73
CA GLY A 27 -8.17 -1.17 11.84
C GLY A 27 -7.00 -1.44 10.90
N LEU A 28 -7.13 -1.07 9.62
CA LEU A 28 -6.07 -1.22 8.63
C LEU A 28 -4.80 -0.43 9.02
N PHE A 29 -4.98 0.81 9.46
CA PHE A 29 -3.88 1.65 9.91
C PHE A 29 -3.24 1.13 11.18
N HIS A 30 -4.03 0.59 12.13
CA HIS A 30 -3.49 -0.07 13.29
C HIS A 30 -2.52 -1.19 12.89
N VAL A 31 -2.94 -2.10 12.01
CA VAL A 31 -2.09 -3.22 11.53
C VAL A 31 -0.84 -2.70 10.81
N LEU A 32 -0.98 -1.72 9.91
CA LEU A 32 0.16 -1.08 9.22
C LEU A 32 1.16 -0.44 10.19
N LEU A 33 0.67 0.13 11.28
CA LEU A 33 1.48 0.83 12.27
C LEU A 33 2.06 -0.08 13.34
N THR A 34 1.43 -1.20 13.68
CA THR A 34 1.92 -2.07 14.76
C THR A 34 2.72 -3.25 14.23
N GLN A 35 2.36 -3.78 13.06
CA GLN A 35 2.94 -5.01 12.54
C GLN A 35 4.11 -4.78 11.59
N ARG A 36 5.28 -5.31 11.96
CA ARG A 36 6.50 -5.23 11.13
C ARG A 36 6.35 -5.94 9.80
N ASN A 37 5.70 -7.10 9.79
CA ASN A 37 5.49 -7.91 8.59
C ASN A 37 4.57 -7.19 7.60
N MET A 38 3.45 -6.62 8.07
CA MET A 38 2.60 -5.74 7.25
C MET A 38 3.40 -4.62 6.55
N ARG A 39 4.27 -3.89 7.26
CA ARG A 39 5.11 -2.83 6.67
C ARG A 39 6.04 -3.37 5.59
N PHE A 40 6.62 -4.55 5.81
CA PHE A 40 7.49 -5.21 4.83
C PHE A 40 6.71 -5.60 3.56
N HIS A 41 5.58 -6.30 3.70
CA HIS A 41 4.72 -6.66 2.58
C HIS A 41 4.27 -5.42 1.81
N PHE A 42 3.98 -4.33 2.52
CA PHE A 42 3.61 -3.06 1.92
C PHE A 42 4.70 -2.48 1.02
N CYS A 43 5.95 -2.47 1.50
CA CYS A 43 7.07 -2.02 0.71
C CYS A 43 7.24 -2.90 -0.52
N MET A 44 7.21 -4.22 -0.36
CA MET A 44 7.33 -5.18 -1.47
C MET A 44 6.22 -4.99 -2.52
N ALA A 45 5.00 -4.67 -2.11
CA ALA A 45 3.90 -4.36 -3.02
C ALA A 45 4.18 -3.15 -3.92
N VAL A 46 4.69 -2.04 -3.34
CA VAL A 46 5.07 -0.86 -4.10
C VAL A 46 6.15 -1.21 -5.13
N TRP A 47 7.15 -2.00 -4.73
CA TRP A 47 8.21 -2.46 -5.63
C TRP A 47 7.68 -3.32 -6.78
N VAL A 48 6.91 -4.36 -6.48
CA VAL A 48 6.34 -5.28 -7.48
C VAL A 48 5.51 -4.51 -8.49
N MET A 49 4.65 -3.59 -8.05
CA MET A 49 3.82 -2.79 -8.95
C MET A 49 4.64 -1.82 -9.80
N CYS A 50 5.69 -1.20 -9.24
CA CYS A 50 6.59 -0.34 -10.02
C CYS A 50 7.30 -1.10 -11.13
N PHE A 51 7.88 -2.27 -10.81
CA PHE A 51 8.55 -3.11 -11.81
C PHE A 51 7.57 -3.70 -12.82
N ALA A 52 6.34 -4.01 -12.43
CA ALA A 52 5.32 -4.47 -13.36
C ALA A 52 4.99 -3.43 -14.44
N ILE A 53 5.07 -2.13 -14.11
CA ILE A 53 4.92 -1.06 -15.10
C ILE A 53 6.18 -0.94 -15.96
N VAL A 54 7.37 -0.90 -15.34
CA VAL A 54 8.64 -0.73 -16.07
C VAL A 54 8.89 -1.89 -17.04
N LEU A 55 8.50 -3.12 -16.69
CA LEU A 55 8.63 -4.31 -17.54
C LEU A 55 7.49 -4.43 -18.56
N ASP A 56 6.68 -3.38 -18.73
CA ASP A 56 5.56 -3.33 -19.68
C ASP A 56 4.58 -4.52 -19.54
N LEU A 57 4.33 -4.98 -18.31
CA LEU A 57 3.36 -6.05 -18.10
C LEU A 57 1.96 -5.60 -18.54
N THR A 58 1.22 -6.55 -19.11
CA THR A 58 -0.15 -6.35 -19.58
C THR A 58 -1.07 -5.95 -18.42
N GLY A 59 -2.19 -5.28 -18.73
CA GLY A 59 -3.19 -4.89 -17.72
C GLY A 59 -3.68 -6.06 -16.88
N PHE A 60 -3.89 -7.23 -17.49
CA PHE A 60 -4.30 -8.45 -16.78
C PHE A 60 -3.22 -8.97 -15.81
N GLN A 61 -1.95 -8.96 -16.22
CA GLN A 61 -0.85 -9.36 -15.35
C GLN A 61 -0.73 -8.41 -14.14
N LYS A 62 -0.88 -7.10 -14.37
CA LYS A 62 -0.87 -6.10 -13.29
C LYS A 62 -2.04 -6.26 -12.34
N ALA A 63 -3.24 -6.50 -12.85
CA ALA A 63 -4.43 -6.77 -12.04
C ALA A 63 -4.28 -8.05 -11.21
N TYR A 64 -3.71 -9.11 -11.78
CA TYR A 64 -3.42 -10.35 -11.07
C TYR A 64 -2.39 -10.12 -9.94
N LEU A 65 -1.30 -9.40 -10.21
CA LEU A 65 -0.32 -9.02 -9.19
C LEU A 65 -0.96 -8.22 -8.06
N PHE A 66 -1.80 -7.24 -8.39
CA PHE A 66 -2.55 -6.47 -7.40
C PHE A 66 -3.45 -7.36 -6.54
N MET A 67 -4.13 -8.33 -7.14
CA MET A 67 -5.00 -9.27 -6.43
C MET A 67 -4.20 -10.16 -5.45
N VAL A 68 -3.07 -10.74 -5.87
CA VAL A 68 -2.27 -11.59 -4.96
C VAL A 68 -1.64 -10.77 -3.82
N ILE A 69 -1.19 -9.54 -4.11
CA ILE A 69 -0.67 -8.61 -3.10
C ILE A 69 -1.74 -8.27 -2.05
N THR A 70 -2.94 -7.89 -2.51
CA THR A 70 -4.04 -7.53 -1.59
C THR A 70 -4.54 -8.73 -0.79
N PHE A 71 -4.40 -9.94 -1.33
CA PHE A 71 -4.68 -11.17 -0.59
C PHE A 71 -3.68 -11.41 0.55
N VAL A 72 -2.37 -11.19 0.32
CA VAL A 72 -1.35 -11.23 1.39
C VAL A 72 -1.71 -10.25 2.51
N PHE A 73 -2.07 -9.01 2.17
CA PHE A 73 -2.46 -8.01 3.17
C PHE A 73 -3.70 -8.41 3.97
N SER A 74 -4.67 -9.01 3.30
CA SER A 74 -5.89 -9.50 3.95
C SER A 74 -5.56 -10.60 4.97
N MET A 75 -4.67 -11.53 4.61
CA MET A 75 -4.21 -12.58 5.53
C MET A 75 -3.41 -12.02 6.71
N GLU A 76 -2.59 -11.00 6.50
CA GLU A 76 -1.84 -10.33 7.57
C GLU A 76 -2.78 -9.62 8.58
N VAL A 77 -3.84 -8.98 8.09
CA VAL A 77 -4.88 -8.37 8.94
C VAL A 77 -5.62 -9.45 9.72
N ILE A 78 -5.97 -10.58 9.10
CA ILE A 78 -6.62 -11.71 9.78
C ILE A 78 -5.68 -12.31 10.83
N ASN A 79 -4.40 -12.52 10.52
CA ASN A 79 -3.41 -13.00 11.48
C ASN A 79 -3.34 -12.10 12.72
N THR A 80 -3.27 -10.78 12.51
CA THR A 80 -3.25 -9.80 13.60
C THR A 80 -4.53 -9.85 14.44
N CYS A 81 -5.69 -10.05 13.81
CA CYS A 81 -6.96 -10.21 14.51
C CYS A 81 -6.97 -11.47 15.38
N ILE A 82 -6.46 -12.60 14.86
CA ILE A 82 -6.34 -13.86 15.61
C ILE A 82 -5.37 -13.69 16.77
N GLU A 83 -4.20 -13.09 16.56
CA GLU A 83 -3.22 -12.80 17.63
C GLU A 83 -3.86 -12.00 18.76
N ALA A 84 -4.56 -10.90 18.43
CA ALA A 84 -5.23 -10.05 19.42
C ALA A 84 -6.33 -10.80 20.19
N LEU A 85 -7.12 -11.64 19.51
CA LEU A 85 -8.14 -12.46 20.16
C LEU A 85 -7.53 -13.50 21.10
N VAL A 86 -6.46 -14.16 20.68
CA VAL A 86 -5.76 -15.15 21.51
C VAL A 86 -5.13 -14.49 22.72
N ASP A 87 -4.51 -13.32 22.57
CA ASP A 87 -3.94 -12.54 23.68
C ASP A 87 -4.99 -12.11 24.71
N LEU A 88 -6.19 -11.76 24.22
CA LEU A 88 -7.32 -11.42 25.09
C LEU A 88 -7.83 -12.62 25.89
N LEU A 89 -7.92 -13.80 25.25
CA LEU A 89 -8.51 -15.00 25.85
C LEU A 89 -7.52 -15.82 26.69
N SER A 90 -6.23 -15.75 26.39
CA SER A 90 -5.18 -16.53 27.05
C SER A 90 -3.93 -15.68 27.33
N PRO A 91 -3.97 -14.79 28.35
CA PRO A 91 -2.86 -13.91 28.69
C PRO A 91 -1.61 -14.64 29.25
N GLY A 92 -1.74 -15.92 29.61
CA GLY A 92 -0.64 -16.79 30.02
C GLY A 92 -0.22 -17.79 28.94
N PHE A 93 0.87 -18.50 29.17
CA PHE A 93 1.32 -19.54 28.24
C PHE A 93 0.31 -20.68 28.16
N ASN A 94 -0.17 -20.96 26.94
CA ASN A 94 -1.10 -22.03 26.64
C ASN A 94 -0.72 -22.69 25.31
N SER A 95 -0.62 -24.03 25.31
CA SER A 95 -0.21 -24.80 24.12
C SER A 95 -1.17 -24.59 22.93
N SER A 96 -2.48 -24.54 23.19
CA SER A 96 -3.49 -24.27 22.16
C SER A 96 -3.41 -22.84 21.61
N ALA A 97 -3.11 -21.86 22.48
CA ALA A 97 -2.88 -20.46 22.05
C ALA A 97 -1.67 -20.36 21.12
N LYS A 98 -0.59 -21.09 21.44
CA LYS A 98 0.59 -21.19 20.57
C LYS A 98 0.23 -21.79 19.22
N ILE A 99 -0.49 -22.92 19.18
CA ILE A 99 -0.91 -23.56 17.92
C ILE A 99 -1.76 -22.60 17.07
N ALA A 100 -2.71 -21.89 17.67
CA ALA A 100 -3.56 -20.94 16.94
C ALA A 100 -2.74 -19.82 16.29
N LYS A 101 -1.81 -19.20 17.02
CA LYS A 101 -0.92 -18.16 16.49
C LYS A 101 0.02 -18.68 15.41
N ASP A 102 0.67 -19.82 15.66
CA ASP A 102 1.59 -20.44 14.70
C ASP A 102 0.86 -20.80 13.39
N THR A 103 -0.37 -21.28 13.48
CA THR A 103 -1.19 -21.65 12.31
C THR A 103 -1.67 -20.41 11.53
N ALA A 104 -2.05 -19.34 12.23
CA ALA A 104 -2.42 -18.07 11.60
C ALA A 104 -1.23 -17.46 10.85
N ALA A 105 -0.04 -17.47 11.45
CA ALA A 105 1.20 -17.03 10.81
C ALA A 105 1.57 -17.92 9.60
N ALA A 106 1.36 -19.24 9.71
CA ALA A 106 1.58 -20.16 8.59
C ALA A 106 0.66 -19.85 7.40
N ALA A 107 -0.57 -19.40 7.63
CA ALA A 107 -1.49 -19.02 6.56
C ALA A 107 -0.99 -17.79 5.77
N VAL A 108 -0.43 -16.79 6.47
CA VAL A 108 0.25 -15.64 5.82
C VAL A 108 1.46 -16.12 5.00
N LEU A 109 2.26 -17.04 5.55
CA LEU A 109 3.44 -17.57 4.89
C LEU A 109 3.08 -18.26 3.57
N VAL A 110 2.06 -19.12 3.57
CA VAL A 110 1.60 -19.83 2.36
C VAL A 110 1.18 -18.85 1.27
N VAL A 111 0.38 -17.85 1.62
CA VAL A 111 -0.08 -16.85 0.66
C VAL A 111 1.06 -15.96 0.17
N SER A 112 2.02 -15.63 1.04
CA SER A 112 3.22 -14.87 0.68
C SER A 112 4.13 -15.61 -0.29
N ILE A 113 4.33 -16.92 -0.10
CA ILE A 113 5.08 -17.76 -1.04
C ILE A 113 4.35 -17.83 -2.39
N GLY A 114 3.03 -18.05 -2.38
CA GLY A 114 2.22 -18.06 -3.61
C GLY A 114 2.28 -16.72 -4.36
N SER A 115 2.23 -15.59 -3.64
CA SER A 115 2.41 -14.26 -4.22
C SER A 115 3.80 -14.05 -4.79
N LEU A 116 4.86 -14.53 -4.11
CA LEU A 116 6.24 -14.43 -4.59
C LEU A 116 6.45 -15.26 -5.87
N MET A 117 5.94 -16.49 -5.90
CA MET A 117 6.00 -17.36 -7.08
C MET A 117 5.23 -16.74 -8.26
N SER A 118 4.05 -16.20 -7.99
CA SER A 118 3.22 -15.49 -8.98
C SER A 118 3.95 -14.28 -9.58
N ALA A 119 4.56 -13.45 -8.73
CA ALA A 119 5.36 -12.31 -9.17
C ALA A 119 6.59 -12.76 -9.98
N GLY A 120 7.34 -13.75 -9.48
CA GLY A 120 8.50 -14.30 -10.16
C GLY A 120 8.15 -14.87 -11.54
N TYR A 121 7.07 -15.63 -11.66
CA TYR A 121 6.63 -16.21 -12.93
C TYR A 121 6.33 -15.14 -13.99
N LEU A 122 5.65 -14.05 -13.60
CA LEU A 122 5.29 -12.99 -14.52
C LEU A 122 6.46 -12.05 -14.85
N MET A 123 7.35 -11.79 -13.89
CA MET A 123 8.35 -10.73 -13.98
C MET A 123 9.73 -11.23 -14.41
N LEU A 124 10.14 -12.45 -14.04
CA LEU A 124 11.51 -12.92 -14.31
C LEU A 124 11.84 -13.00 -15.81
N PRO A 125 10.99 -13.55 -16.69
CA PRO A 125 11.30 -13.61 -18.12
C PRO A 125 11.55 -12.21 -18.74
N PRO A 126 10.60 -11.25 -18.67
CA PRO A 126 10.82 -9.93 -19.25
C PRO A 126 11.93 -9.16 -18.51
N PHE A 127 12.18 -9.43 -17.23
CA PHE A 127 13.28 -8.81 -16.49
C PHE A 127 14.66 -9.16 -17.09
N PHE A 128 14.94 -10.44 -17.35
CA PHE A 128 16.24 -10.83 -17.93
C PHE A 128 16.41 -10.34 -19.37
N GLU A 129 15.34 -10.39 -20.17
CA GLU A 129 15.34 -9.85 -21.54
C GLU A 129 15.60 -8.34 -21.56
N SER A 130 14.95 -7.60 -20.67
CA SER A 130 15.07 -6.15 -20.57
C SER A 130 16.43 -5.70 -20.04
N PHE A 131 16.91 -6.33 -18.97
CA PHE A 131 18.14 -5.90 -18.29
C PHE A 131 19.41 -6.22 -19.10
N SER A 132 19.34 -7.22 -19.99
CA SER A 132 20.45 -7.55 -20.90
C SER A 132 20.55 -6.61 -22.11
N SER A 133 19.55 -5.77 -22.35
CA SER A 133 19.49 -4.85 -23.50
C SER A 133 19.87 -3.41 -23.11
N ALA A 134 21.03 -2.94 -23.58
CA ALA A 134 21.45 -1.55 -23.41
C ALA A 134 20.48 -0.55 -24.07
N ALA A 135 19.82 -0.95 -25.16
CA ALA A 135 18.81 -0.15 -25.83
C ALA A 135 17.56 0.03 -24.94
N TRP A 136 17.13 -1.03 -24.26
CA TRP A 136 16.00 -1.00 -23.35
C TRP A 136 16.27 -0.10 -22.14
N LEU A 137 17.48 -0.17 -21.55
CA LEU A 137 17.88 0.71 -20.46
C LEU A 137 17.81 2.18 -20.87
N LYS A 138 18.25 2.49 -22.09
CA LYS A 138 18.22 3.86 -22.63
C LYS A 138 16.79 4.35 -22.84
N SER A 139 15.89 3.52 -23.35
CA SER A 139 14.49 3.91 -23.57
C SER A 139 13.72 4.09 -22.27
N HIS A 140 14.06 3.35 -21.22
CA HIS A 140 13.38 3.38 -19.92
C HIS A 140 14.07 4.23 -18.85
N MET A 141 15.09 5.02 -19.18
CA MET A 141 15.83 5.84 -18.19
C MET A 141 14.92 6.73 -17.35
N ARG A 142 13.89 7.34 -17.96
CA ARG A 142 12.92 8.17 -17.23
C ARG A 142 12.14 7.38 -16.19
N ASP A 143 11.74 6.17 -16.55
CA ASP A 143 10.90 5.31 -15.73
C ASP A 143 11.76 4.71 -14.58
N LEU A 144 13.03 4.40 -14.85
CA LEU A 144 14.01 4.00 -13.82
C LEU A 144 14.29 5.13 -12.81
N ILE A 145 14.37 6.38 -13.26
CA ILE A 145 14.50 7.55 -12.37
C ILE A 145 13.23 7.69 -11.52
N ALA A 146 12.05 7.53 -12.11
CA ALA A 146 10.79 7.58 -11.37
C ALA A 146 10.75 6.50 -10.27
N VAL A 147 11.15 5.26 -10.60
CA VAL A 147 11.29 4.17 -9.63
C VAL A 147 12.29 4.56 -8.56
N ALA A 148 13.49 5.05 -8.90
CA ALA A 148 14.49 5.45 -7.92
C ALA A 148 13.97 6.50 -6.92
N VAL A 149 13.13 7.45 -7.35
CA VAL A 149 12.48 8.42 -6.46
C VAL A 149 11.47 7.74 -5.54
N ILE A 150 10.64 6.83 -6.05
CA ILE A 150 9.70 6.04 -5.23
C ILE A 150 10.48 5.22 -4.19
N VAL A 151 11.60 4.62 -4.57
CA VAL A 151 12.47 3.85 -3.69
C VAL A 151 13.07 4.73 -2.60
N ALA A 152 13.62 5.88 -2.97
CA ALA A 152 14.13 6.84 -2.00
C ALA A 152 13.02 7.27 -1.02
N SER A 153 11.79 7.45 -1.50
CA SER A 153 10.62 7.79 -0.68
C SER A 153 10.31 6.70 0.37
N VAL A 154 10.41 5.42 -0.02
CA VAL A 154 10.23 4.26 0.88
C VAL A 154 11.39 4.11 1.86
N LEU A 155 12.62 4.39 1.43
CA LEU A 155 13.79 4.36 2.33
C LEU A 155 13.74 5.48 3.35
N VAL A 156 13.34 6.69 2.95
CA VAL A 156 13.09 7.80 3.87
C VAL A 156 12.00 7.42 4.88
N PHE A 157 10.93 6.75 4.42
CA PHE A 157 9.91 6.22 5.31
C PHE A 157 10.53 5.35 6.42
N TRP A 158 11.35 4.35 6.08
CA TRP A 158 12.01 3.49 7.06
C TRP A 158 13.02 4.24 7.94
N GLY A 159 13.85 5.09 7.36
CA GLY A 159 14.88 5.86 8.09
C GLY A 159 14.25 6.76 9.16
N THR A 160 13.08 7.32 8.88
CA THR A 160 12.39 8.15 9.87
C THR A 160 11.95 7.35 11.09
N GLN A 161 11.52 6.10 10.94
CA GLN A 161 11.10 5.25 12.06
C GLN A 161 12.20 5.15 13.14
N VAL A 162 13.46 5.35 12.74
CA VAL A 162 14.62 5.42 13.62
C VAL A 162 14.92 6.86 14.11
N ILE A 163 14.88 7.87 13.23
CA ILE A 163 15.56 9.18 13.45
C ILE A 163 14.66 10.30 14.06
N ARG A 164 13.40 10.05 14.43
CA ARG A 164 12.49 11.04 15.12
C ARG A 164 12.46 12.47 14.52
N LEU A 165 12.46 12.59 13.20
CA LEU A 165 12.32 13.87 12.48
C LEU A 165 10.92 14.52 12.62
N PRO A 166 10.71 15.79 12.23
CA PRO A 166 9.37 16.37 12.09
C PRO A 166 8.61 15.71 10.94
N MET A 167 7.52 15.00 11.25
CA MET A 167 6.84 14.09 10.29
C MET A 167 6.00 14.81 9.22
N VAL A 168 5.26 15.86 9.59
CA VAL A 168 4.34 16.56 8.66
C VAL A 168 5.04 17.17 7.44
N PRO A 169 6.09 18.00 7.57
CA PRO A 169 6.75 18.57 6.39
C PRO A 169 7.40 17.49 5.52
N LEU A 170 7.89 16.42 6.13
CA LEU A 170 8.48 15.30 5.41
C LEU A 170 7.42 14.52 4.61
N MET A 171 6.25 14.26 5.19
CA MET A 171 5.14 13.62 4.49
C MET A 171 4.64 14.46 3.30
N LEU A 172 4.63 15.79 3.44
CA LEU A 172 4.26 16.71 2.37
C LEU A 172 5.30 16.72 1.25
N ALA A 173 6.59 16.80 1.57
CA ALA A 173 7.63 16.83 0.54
C ALA A 173 7.78 15.47 -0.17
N VAL A 174 7.92 14.40 0.61
CA VAL A 174 8.26 13.07 0.08
C VAL A 174 7.04 12.42 -0.57
N GLY A 175 5.84 12.60 -0.02
CA GLY A 175 4.61 12.09 -0.64
C GLY A 175 4.29 12.78 -1.97
N GLY A 176 4.54 14.09 -2.08
CA GLY A 176 4.32 14.83 -3.32
C GLY A 176 5.31 14.42 -4.40
N ALA A 177 6.58 14.27 -4.05
CA ALA A 177 7.59 13.73 -4.95
C ALA A 177 7.25 12.30 -5.41
N ALA A 178 6.86 11.42 -4.48
CA ALA A 178 6.43 10.06 -4.80
C ALA A 178 5.21 10.06 -5.75
N SER A 179 4.20 10.87 -5.45
CA SER A 179 3.00 11.01 -6.30
C SER A 179 3.34 11.50 -7.71
N PHE A 180 4.18 12.52 -7.85
CA PHE A 180 4.65 13.01 -9.14
C PHE A 180 5.36 11.89 -9.92
N SER A 181 6.25 11.14 -9.27
CA SER A 181 6.95 10.00 -9.86
C SER A 181 6.00 8.87 -10.26
N ILE A 182 4.96 8.59 -9.48
CA ILE A 182 3.92 7.61 -9.83
C ILE A 182 3.13 8.08 -11.05
N CYS A 183 2.77 9.36 -11.13
CA CYS A 183 2.08 9.92 -12.31
C CYS A 183 2.97 9.82 -13.56
N LEU A 184 4.26 10.12 -13.43
CA LEU A 184 5.24 9.99 -14.49
C LEU A 184 5.36 8.55 -14.98
N LEU A 185 5.43 7.60 -14.04
CA LEU A 185 5.54 6.17 -14.34
C LEU A 185 4.30 5.64 -15.05
N CYS A 186 3.11 6.04 -14.60
CA CYS A 186 1.84 5.53 -15.13
C CYS A 186 1.30 6.30 -16.35
N ARG A 187 1.90 7.46 -16.69
CA ARG A 187 1.49 8.37 -17.78
C ARG A 187 -0.04 8.52 -17.84
N VAL A 188 -0.59 9.09 -16.76
CA VAL A 188 -2.02 9.21 -16.43
C VAL A 188 -2.94 9.19 -17.66
N GLY A 189 -3.76 8.14 -17.77
CA GLY A 189 -4.66 7.87 -18.90
C GLY A 189 -4.38 6.53 -19.59
N ASN A 190 -3.11 6.16 -19.72
CA ASN A 190 -2.70 4.91 -20.38
C ASN A 190 -2.64 3.70 -19.43
N ASP A 191 -2.36 3.92 -18.14
CA ASP A 191 -2.32 2.85 -17.13
C ASP A 191 -3.03 3.25 -15.82
N LEU A 192 -4.32 3.58 -15.94
CA LEU A 192 -5.13 4.09 -14.83
C LEU A 192 -5.19 3.14 -13.63
N ILE A 193 -5.23 1.82 -13.87
CA ILE A 193 -5.35 0.82 -12.80
C ILE A 193 -4.10 0.84 -11.92
N SER A 194 -2.92 0.77 -12.53
CA SER A 194 -1.66 0.81 -11.79
C SER A 194 -1.46 2.14 -11.08
N PHE A 195 -1.87 3.24 -11.71
CA PHE A 195 -1.87 4.56 -11.09
C PHE A 195 -2.68 4.57 -9.79
N VAL A 196 -3.94 4.14 -9.84
CA VAL A 196 -4.83 4.13 -8.66
C VAL A 196 -4.28 3.19 -7.58
N ALA A 197 -3.80 2.01 -7.96
CA ALA A 197 -3.25 1.02 -7.03
C ALA A 197 -2.02 1.55 -6.28
N ILE A 198 -1.03 2.08 -7.01
CA ILE A 198 0.23 2.54 -6.40
C ILE A 198 -0.01 3.83 -5.60
N GLN A 199 -0.90 4.72 -6.04
CA GLN A 199 -1.24 5.91 -5.25
C GLN A 199 -1.96 5.55 -3.95
N PHE A 200 -2.91 4.62 -4.01
CA PHE A 200 -3.56 4.10 -2.81
C PHE A 200 -2.51 3.55 -1.85
N PHE A 201 -1.56 2.76 -2.34
CA PHE A 201 -0.52 2.24 -1.49
C PHE A 201 0.39 3.34 -0.93
N SER A 202 0.88 4.25 -1.78
CA SER A 202 1.74 5.36 -1.35
C SER A 202 1.08 6.19 -0.24
N ILE A 203 -0.20 6.54 -0.38
CA ILE A 203 -0.92 7.30 0.65
C ILE A 203 -0.96 6.56 2.00
N LEU A 204 -1.25 5.27 2.00
CA LEU A 204 -1.27 4.47 3.25
C LEU A 204 0.12 4.41 3.89
N LEU A 205 1.19 4.23 3.10
CA LEU A 205 2.57 4.22 3.58
C LEU A 205 2.90 5.54 4.27
N PHE A 206 2.65 6.68 3.60
CA PHE A 206 2.95 7.99 4.16
C PHE A 206 2.08 8.32 5.36
N HIS A 207 0.80 7.92 5.38
CA HIS A 207 -0.03 8.10 6.57
C HIS A 207 0.56 7.38 7.79
N SER A 208 1.16 6.20 7.59
CA SER A 208 1.81 5.47 8.69
C SER A 208 3.06 6.15 9.26
N LEU A 209 3.57 7.24 8.66
CA LEU A 209 4.60 8.11 9.27
C LEU A 209 4.06 9.00 10.38
N GLY A 210 2.73 9.22 10.42
CA GLY A 210 2.09 10.24 11.25
C GLY A 210 2.34 10.12 12.76
N ARG A 211 2.78 8.95 13.26
CA ARG A 211 3.15 8.53 14.65
C ARG A 211 2.21 8.90 15.81
N LYS A 212 1.49 10.01 15.74
CA LYS A 212 0.56 10.60 16.71
C LYS A 212 -0.57 11.41 16.05
N HIS A 213 -0.51 11.65 14.74
CA HIS A 213 -1.56 12.38 14.02
C HIS A 213 -2.59 11.43 13.44
N ASP A 214 -3.84 11.54 13.92
CA ASP A 214 -5.00 10.83 13.38
C ASP A 214 -5.48 11.39 12.02
N SER A 215 -4.81 12.44 11.51
CA SER A 215 -5.22 13.11 10.29
C SER A 215 -4.60 12.46 9.05
N VAL A 216 -5.46 11.92 8.19
CA VAL A 216 -5.11 11.45 6.84
C VAL A 216 -4.90 12.60 5.84
N LEU A 217 -5.13 13.86 6.24
CA LEU A 217 -5.07 15.01 5.33
C LEU A 217 -3.67 15.28 4.78
N PRO A 218 -2.58 15.33 5.57
CA PRO A 218 -1.26 15.64 5.03
C PRO A 218 -0.82 14.74 3.88
N PRO A 219 -0.90 13.39 3.96
CA PRO A 219 -0.49 12.54 2.85
C PRO A 219 -1.43 12.68 1.65
N ILE A 220 -2.75 12.88 1.84
CA ILE A 220 -3.68 13.09 0.72
C ILE A 220 -3.35 14.39 -0.03
N ILE A 221 -3.19 15.50 0.70
CA ILE A 221 -2.85 16.82 0.12
C ILE A 221 -1.52 16.74 -0.61
N SER A 222 -0.53 16.11 0.02
CA SER A 222 0.79 15.85 -0.57
C SER A 222 0.70 15.17 -1.93
N HIS A 223 -0.04 14.05 -2.02
CA HIS A 223 -0.18 13.31 -3.27
C HIS A 223 -1.00 14.06 -4.30
N ALA A 224 -2.07 14.75 -3.89
CA ALA A 224 -2.87 15.57 -4.78
C ALA A 224 -2.03 16.68 -5.43
N LEU A 225 -1.21 17.38 -4.65
CA LEU A 225 -0.29 18.40 -5.16
C LEU A 225 0.73 17.81 -6.15
N GLY A 226 1.35 16.67 -5.81
CA GLY A 226 2.28 15.99 -6.71
C GLY A 226 1.65 15.61 -8.06
N ALA A 227 0.40 15.13 -8.04
CA ALA A 227 -0.34 14.78 -9.25
C ALA A 227 -0.71 16.02 -10.08
N ILE A 228 -1.15 17.10 -9.44
CA ILE A 228 -1.47 18.38 -10.11
C ILE A 228 -0.21 18.95 -10.79
N VAL A 229 0.92 18.97 -10.07
CA VAL A 229 2.20 19.44 -10.63
C VAL A 229 2.60 18.60 -11.84
N TYR A 230 2.42 17.28 -11.79
CA TYR A 230 2.69 16.42 -12.95
C TYR A 230 1.82 16.79 -14.15
N VAL A 231 0.50 16.89 -13.97
CA VAL A 231 -0.43 17.21 -15.06
C VAL A 231 -0.09 18.57 -15.69
N PHE A 232 0.23 19.56 -14.86
CA PHE A 232 0.65 20.87 -15.33
C PHE A 232 1.93 20.79 -16.16
N VAL A 233 2.99 20.13 -15.66
CA VAL A 233 4.25 19.96 -16.39
C VAL A 233 4.04 19.18 -17.69
N ALA A 234 3.23 18.12 -17.65
CA ALA A 234 2.91 17.31 -18.82
C ALA A 234 2.13 18.09 -19.90
N SER A 235 1.33 19.09 -19.50
CA SER A 235 0.61 19.95 -20.45
C SER A 235 1.50 21.00 -21.14
N MET A 236 2.72 21.21 -20.64
CA MET A 236 3.70 22.17 -21.18
C MET A 236 4.77 21.54 -22.08
N LEU A 237 4.82 20.22 -22.15
CA LEU A 237 5.78 19.43 -22.94
C LEU A 237 5.12 18.86 -24.20
#